data_AF-A0A968FQX8-F1
#
_entry.id   AF-A0A968FQX8-F1
#
_cell.length_a   1.000
_cell.length_b   1.000
_cell.length_c   1.000
_cell.angle_alpha   90.00
_cell.angle_beta   90.00
_cell.angle_gamma   90.00
#
_symmetry.space_group_name_H-M   'P 1'
#
loop_
_entity.id
_entity.type
_entity.pdbx_description
1 polymer ?
#
loop_
_entity_poly.entity_id
_entity_poly.type
_entity_poly.pdbx_seq_one_letter_code
_entity_poly.pdbx_strand_id
1 'polypeptide(L)'
;LTGDGAGILIQMPHKFLKKEAARIGIDLPEPGRYGSGLVFFSRKIDVDACVKIFEDVVDRVGLRFLGWREVPVDNSTIGQTARSVEPVIRQVFIGASDSLRSR
;
A
#
# COMPACT_ATOMS: atom_id res chain seq x y z
N LEU A 1 -22.16 -18.15 -4.62
CA LEU A 1 -20.97 -18.58 -5.39
C LEU A 1 -19.81 -17.66 -5.02
N THR A 2 -18.62 -18.18 -4.74
CA THR A 2 -17.39 -17.40 -4.52
C THR A 2 -16.42 -17.80 -5.64
N GLY A 3 -15.70 -16.83 -6.21
CA GLY A 3 -14.63 -17.12 -7.18
C GLY A 3 -13.32 -17.46 -6.47
N ASP A 4 -12.44 -18.22 -7.12
CA ASP A 4 -11.19 -18.70 -6.53
C ASP A 4 -10.09 -17.61 -6.48
N GLY A 5 -10.14 -16.63 -7.38
CA GLY A 5 -9.25 -15.48 -7.40
C GLY A 5 -9.06 -14.87 -8.78
N ALA A 6 -8.81 -13.56 -8.83
CA ALA A 6 -8.43 -12.82 -10.03
C ALA A 6 -7.46 -11.70 -9.65
N GLY A 7 -6.60 -11.30 -10.58
CA GLY A 7 -5.64 -10.22 -10.34
C GLY A 7 -5.06 -9.68 -11.64
N ILE A 8 -4.64 -8.41 -11.60
CA ILE A 8 -3.94 -7.75 -12.70
C ILE A 8 -2.70 -7.05 -12.15
N LEU A 9 -1.56 -7.27 -12.79
CA LEU A 9 -0.35 -6.50 -12.52
C LEU A 9 -0.19 -5.44 -13.61
N ILE A 10 -0.05 -4.19 -13.19
CA ILE A 10 0.22 -3.06 -14.09
C ILE A 10 1.52 -2.37 -13.67
N GLN A 11 2.09 -1.58 -14.59
CA GLN A 11 3.19 -0.69 -14.24
C GLN A 11 2.73 0.36 -13.22
N MET A 12 3.67 0.84 -12.40
CA MET A 12 3.40 1.86 -11.39
C MET A 12 2.77 3.12 -12.03
N PRO A 13 1.48 3.43 -11.75
CA PRO A 13 0.79 4.52 -12.42
C PRO A 13 1.12 5.85 -11.73
N HIS A 14 2.35 6.34 -11.89
CA HIS A 14 2.89 7.47 -11.13
C HIS A 14 1.97 8.70 -11.09
N LYS A 15 1.47 9.16 -12.25
CA LYS A 15 0.59 10.34 -12.32
C LYS A 15 -0.67 10.18 -11.47
N PHE A 16 -1.26 8.99 -11.46
CA PHE A 16 -2.42 8.67 -10.64
C PHE A 16 -2.04 8.67 -9.15
N LEU A 17 -0.98 7.95 -8.77
CA LEU A 17 -0.55 7.85 -7.38
C LEU A 17 -0.15 9.21 -6.79
N LYS A 18 0.58 10.05 -7.54
CA LYS A 18 0.96 11.40 -7.10
C LYS A 18 -0.27 12.26 -6.80
N LYS A 19 -1.30 12.17 -7.66
CA LYS A 19 -2.57 12.87 -7.45
C LYS A 19 -3.34 12.35 -6.24
N GLU A 20 -3.47 11.03 -6.07
CA GLU A 20 -4.24 10.44 -4.96
C GLU A 20 -3.52 10.60 -3.62
N ALA A 21 -2.19 10.49 -3.59
CA ALA A 21 -1.38 10.70 -2.39
C ALA A 21 -1.45 12.16 -1.91
N ALA A 22 -1.39 13.12 -2.83
CA ALA A 22 -1.48 14.54 -2.47
C ALA A 22 -2.81 14.90 -1.79
N ARG A 23 -3.92 14.22 -2.16
CA ARG A 23 -5.24 14.43 -1.53
C ARG A 23 -5.27 14.07 -0.03
N ILE A 24 -4.36 13.21 0.41
CA ILE A 24 -4.23 12.77 1.80
C ILE A 24 -2.95 13.31 2.46
N GLY A 25 -2.35 14.35 1.89
CA GLY A 25 -1.19 15.02 2.46
C GLY A 25 0.15 14.31 2.28
N ILE A 26 0.23 13.31 1.40
CA ILE A 26 1.48 12.61 1.09
C ILE A 26 2.09 13.20 -0.19
N ASP A 27 3.30 13.74 -0.08
CA ASP A 27 4.07 14.19 -1.24
C ASP A 27 4.93 13.04 -1.80
N LEU A 28 4.68 12.65 -3.05
CA LEU A 28 5.41 11.57 -3.71
C LEU A 28 6.57 12.12 -4.55
N PRO A 29 7.79 11.58 -4.36
CA PRO A 29 8.93 11.86 -5.21
C PRO A 29 8.70 11.51 -6.69
N GLU A 30 9.63 11.94 -7.54
CA GLU A 30 9.65 11.58 -8.96
C GLU A 30 9.76 10.06 -9.19
N PRO A 31 9.34 9.55 -10.36
CA PRO A 31 9.46 8.13 -10.70
C PRO A 31 10.87 7.59 -10.44
N GLY A 32 10.95 6.40 -9.85
CA GLY A 32 12.22 5.76 -9.49
C GLY A 32 12.82 6.27 -8.17
N ARG A 33 12.24 7.28 -7.52
CA ARG A 33 12.65 7.75 -6.18
C ARG A 33 11.70 7.35 -5.06
N TYR A 34 10.69 6.54 -5.36
CA TYR A 34 9.82 5.90 -4.37
C TYR A 34 9.32 4.55 -4.87
N GLY A 35 8.93 3.70 -3.93
CA GLY A 35 8.20 2.45 -4.13
C GLY A 35 6.76 2.58 -3.61
N SER A 36 5.88 1.75 -4.16
CA SER A 36 4.52 1.56 -3.64
C SER A 36 4.23 0.08 -3.48
N GLY A 37 3.51 -0.29 -2.42
CA GLY A 37 3.14 -1.68 -2.15
C GLY A 37 1.70 -1.78 -1.67
N LEU A 38 1.02 -2.86 -2.04
CA LEU A 38 -0.27 -3.24 -1.46
C LEU A 38 -0.02 -4.22 -0.32
N VAL A 39 -0.48 -3.87 0.88
CA VAL A 39 -0.31 -4.68 2.09
C VAL A 39 -1.67 -5.12 2.58
N PHE A 40 -1.83 -6.42 2.80
CA PHE A 40 -3.06 -7.06 3.23
C PHE A 40 -2.97 -7.40 4.70
N PHE A 41 -3.70 -6.66 5.53
CA PHE A 41 -3.76 -6.89 6.96
C PHE A 41 -4.94 -7.79 7.32
N SER A 42 -4.74 -8.68 8.28
CA SER A 42 -5.84 -9.48 8.83
C SER A 42 -6.76 -8.60 9.68
N ARG A 43 -8.07 -8.76 9.53
CA ARG A 43 -9.07 -8.11 10.41
C ARG A 43 -9.12 -8.69 11.83
N LYS A 44 -8.40 -9.78 12.09
CA LYS A 44 -8.42 -10.50 13.38
C LYS A 44 -7.29 -10.10 14.32
N ILE A 45 -6.43 -9.18 13.90
CA ILE A 45 -5.27 -8.72 14.68
C ILE A 45 -5.29 -7.19 14.78
N ASP A 46 -4.46 -6.66 15.67
CA ASP A 46 -4.23 -5.23 15.76
C ASP A 46 -3.46 -4.74 14.52
N VAL A 47 -4.22 -4.18 13.57
CA VAL A 47 -3.69 -3.63 12.32
C VAL A 47 -2.71 -2.49 12.58
N ASP A 48 -2.98 -1.67 13.60
CA ASP A 48 -2.13 -0.51 13.91
C ASP A 48 -0.80 -0.95 14.52
N ALA A 49 -0.78 -2.04 15.30
CA ALA A 49 0.48 -2.67 15.73
C ALA A 49 1.29 -3.20 14.54
N CYS A 50 0.64 -3.85 13.56
CA CYS A 50 1.33 -4.31 12.35
C CYS A 50 1.88 -3.15 11.50
N VAL A 51 1.14 -2.06 11.42
CA VAL A 51 1.55 -0.83 10.73
C VAL A 51 2.79 -0.23 11.37
N LYS A 52 2.82 -0.12 12.70
CA LYS A 52 4.00 0.36 13.43
C LYS A 52 5.22 -0.51 13.17
N ILE A 53 5.07 -1.83 13.22
CA ILE A 53 6.17 -2.76 12.91
C ILE A 53 6.68 -2.54 11.47
N PHE A 54 5.78 -2.31 10.52
CA PHE A 54 6.15 -2.05 9.14
C PHE A 54 6.95 -0.74 9.02
N GLU A 55 6.47 0.34 9.63
CA GLU A 55 7.14 1.65 9.68
C GLU A 55 8.54 1.53 10.32
N ASP A 56 8.64 0.87 11.47
CA ASP A 56 9.91 0.62 12.15
C ASP A 56 10.91 -0.13 11.26
N VAL A 57 10.44 -1.12 10.48
CA VAL A 57 11.30 -1.87 9.56
C VAL A 57 11.76 -0.99 8.41
N VAL A 58 10.89 -0.17 7.82
CA VAL A 58 11.24 0.77 6.74
C VAL A 58 12.37 1.70 7.17
N ASP A 59 12.24 2.28 8.37
CA ASP A 59 13.25 3.19 8.91
C ASP A 59 14.56 2.44 9.23
N ARG A 60 14.46 1.24 9.82
CA ARG A 60 15.64 0.41 10.14
C ARG A 60 16.47 0.00 8.93
N VAL A 61 15.85 -0.16 7.76
CA VAL A 61 16.56 -0.51 6.52
C VAL A 61 17.06 0.74 5.76
N GLY A 62 16.92 1.94 6.36
CA GLY A 62 17.43 3.18 5.82
C GLY A 62 16.60 3.74 4.65
N LEU A 63 15.33 3.34 4.56
CA LEU A 63 14.36 3.91 3.62
C LEU A 63 13.54 4.99 4.34
N ARG A 64 12.75 5.75 3.59
CA ARG A 64 11.91 6.81 4.15
C ARG A 64 10.45 6.42 4.06
N PHE A 65 9.78 6.26 5.19
CA PHE A 65 8.34 6.07 5.19
C PHE A 65 7.64 7.37 4.75
N LEU A 66 6.76 7.30 3.74
CA LEU A 66 6.03 8.48 3.23
C LEU A 66 4.57 8.51 3.67
N GLY A 67 3.97 7.34 3.91
CA GLY A 67 2.60 7.26 4.40
C GLY A 67 1.81 6.06 3.86
N TRP A 68 0.62 5.90 4.43
CA TRP A 68 -0.38 4.92 4.02
C TRP A 68 -1.53 5.59 3.28
N ARG A 69 -2.05 4.91 2.28
CA ARG A 69 -3.30 5.22 1.59
C ARG A 69 -4.28 4.07 1.76
N GLU A 70 -5.48 4.36 2.23
CA GLU A 70 -6.57 3.38 2.16
C GLU A 70 -6.94 3.11 0.71
N VAL A 71 -7.06 1.83 0.35
CA VAL A 71 -7.45 1.44 -1.00
C VAL A 71 -8.98 1.45 -1.08
N PRO A 72 -9.58 2.27 -1.97
CA PRO A 72 -11.02 2.23 -2.17
C PRO A 72 -11.45 0.86 -2.69
N VAL A 73 -12.41 0.24 -2.03
CA VAL A 73 -12.96 -1.07 -2.38
C VAL A 73 -14.49 -1.01 -2.39
N ASP A 74 -15.11 -1.78 -3.28
CA ASP A 74 -16.55 -2.07 -3.25
C ASP A 74 -16.73 -3.59 -3.12
N ASN A 75 -17.19 -4.00 -1.94
CA ASN A 75 -17.36 -5.39 -1.55
C ASN A 75 -18.84 -5.81 -1.54
N SER A 76 -19.73 -5.03 -2.18
CA SER A 76 -21.16 -5.34 -2.22
C SER A 76 -21.47 -6.62 -3.00
N THR A 77 -20.60 -7.00 -3.94
CA THR A 77 -20.82 -8.12 -4.87
C THR A 77 -20.04 -9.40 -4.54
N ILE A 78 -19.15 -9.37 -3.54
CA ILE A 78 -18.34 -10.54 -3.17
C ILE A 78 -19.18 -11.56 -2.38
N GLY A 79 -18.98 -12.85 -2.69
CA GLY A 79 -19.65 -13.95 -1.98
C GLY A 79 -19.31 -14.00 -0.49
N GLN A 80 -20.23 -14.50 0.34
CA GLN A 80 -20.10 -14.52 1.81
C GLN A 80 -18.80 -15.14 2.31
N THR A 81 -18.34 -16.24 1.69
CA THR A 81 -17.09 -16.91 2.05
C THR A 81 -15.87 -16.02 1.80
N ALA A 82 -15.81 -15.31 0.67
CA ALA A 82 -14.73 -14.36 0.40
C ALA A 82 -14.80 -13.16 1.35
N ARG A 83 -16.01 -12.66 1.62
CA ARG A 83 -16.23 -11.54 2.53
C ARG A 83 -15.83 -11.83 3.98
N SER A 84 -15.92 -13.09 4.44
CA SER A 84 -15.54 -13.44 5.82
C SER A 84 -14.01 -13.46 6.04
N VAL A 85 -13.24 -13.60 4.96
CA VAL A 85 -11.76 -13.63 5.00
C VAL A 85 -11.09 -12.44 4.33
N GLU A 86 -11.87 -11.50 3.78
CA GLU A 86 -11.38 -10.24 3.18
C GLU A 86 -10.37 -9.53 4.10
N PRO A 87 -9.22 -9.06 3.60
CA PRO A 87 -8.25 -8.31 4.38
C PRO A 87 -8.60 -6.81 4.45
N VAL A 88 -7.98 -6.10 5.39
CA VAL A 88 -7.84 -4.64 5.27
C VAL A 88 -6.69 -4.37 4.31
N ILE A 89 -6.97 -3.70 3.20
CA ILE A 89 -5.96 -3.40 2.18
C ILE A 89 -5.52 -1.94 2.36
N ARG A 90 -4.23 -1.74 2.63
CA ARG A 90 -3.61 -0.40 2.57
C ARG A 90 -2.48 -0.39 1.56
N GLN A 91 -2.33 0.74 0.88
CA GLN A 91 -1.24 0.99 -0.02
C GLN A 91 -0.16 1.81 0.70
N VAL A 92 1.06 1.29 0.77
CA VAL A 92 2.20 2.01 1.36
C VAL A 92 2.94 2.80 0.27
N PHE A 93 3.52 3.92 0.68
CA PHE A 93 4.50 4.67 -0.10
C PHE A 93 5.81 4.77 0.69
N ILE A 94 6.92 4.41 0.04
CA ILE A 94 8.25 4.37 0.64
C ILE A 94 9.21 5.14 -0.28
N GLY A 95 9.82 6.19 0.24
CA GLY A 95 10.86 6.94 -0.44
C GLY A 95 12.17 6.18 -0.50
N ALA A 96 12.91 6.38 -1.59
CA ALA A 96 14.28 5.90 -1.70
C ALA A 96 15.15 6.47 -0.58
N SER A 97 16.19 5.70 -0.21
CA SER A 97 17.27 6.18 0.63
C SER A 97 17.99 7.36 -0.04
N ASP A 98 18.60 8.21 0.77
CA ASP A 98 19.38 9.35 0.28
C ASP A 98 20.65 8.90 -0.46
N SER A 99 21.13 7.69 -0.16
CA SER A 99 22.29 7.06 -0.82
C SER A 99 21.99 6.55 -2.24
N LEU A 100 20.72 6.47 -2.64
CA LEU A 100 20.35 5.99 -3.97
C LEU A 100 20.74 7.02 -5.05
N ARG A 101 21.80 6.71 -5.80
CA ARG A 101 22.23 7.49 -6.96
C ARG A 101 21.29 7.23 -8.14
N SER A 102 20.96 8.27 -8.91
CA SER A 102 20.30 8.06 -10.20
C SER A 102 21.28 7.33 -11.13
N ARG A 103 20.79 6.33 -11.86
CA ARG A 103 21.52 5.75 -12.99
C ARG A 103 21.59 6.73 -14.14
#